data_AF-A0A9W8WML9-F1
#
_entry.id   AF-A0A9W8WML9-F1
#
_cell.length_a   1.000
_cell.length_b   1.000
_cell.length_c   1.000
_cell.angle_alpha   90.00
_cell.angle_beta   90.00
_cell.angle_gamma   90.00
#
_symmetry.space_group_name_H-M   'P 1'
#
loop_
_entity.id
_entity.type
_entity.pdbx_description
1 polymer ?
#
loop_
_entity_poly.entity_id
_entity_poly.type
_entity_poly.pdbx_seq_one_letter_code
_entity_poly.pdbx_strand_id
1 'polypeptide(L)'
;MLRKEDEGRVGALGVASGFSDIRGLMMDLGGGSTQITWIISQAGNVRISDKGSISFPYGAAALSRTLEDLKRGKSKDEAEKALAKLRHEMISKFQDGYKTIAVPESLVEEAKANGGFPLYLSGGGFRGWGYLLLYMSQVGEHPHPISIINGFTVDRERFENTKAMEEVARTAHSVFRVSDRRRKQVPAVAFLVNVLSHAIPHGIRVAHFCQGGVREGLLFRELEPSIRAQDPLEVTTQRFACESVQAIFNLLMFSCPEPSKGGTRRFPDAISAHVIQAFANLLYVHAIMDKELASTAAMYSTSAGLLASTRGVSHEDRARLALMLESRYMGELPPREAQFKEALRRVITPEEVWWAGYLGRVGYLISRLYPSGRVDESKPRVILSSQWAWDLGRKRQREGVKLTISVQKVKHDPAKLKKALRDHVKIVEKVGKKKNWIGGPDGWGMKVKLVVVEEDIMT
;
A
#
# COMPACT_ATOMS: atom_id res chain seq x y z
N MET A 1 -26.24 10.34 20.76
CA MET A 1 -25.96 8.93 20.42
C MET A 1 -26.37 8.74 18.96
N LEU A 2 -25.48 8.29 18.06
CA LEU A 2 -25.85 8.06 16.65
C LEU A 2 -26.81 6.86 16.55
N ARG A 3 -27.74 6.87 15.60
CA ARG A 3 -28.50 5.65 15.27
C ARG A 3 -27.54 4.63 14.66
N LYS A 4 -27.81 3.33 14.80
CA LYS A 4 -26.92 2.26 14.29
C LYS A 4 -26.68 2.35 12.79
N GLU A 5 -27.68 2.78 12.01
CA GLU A 5 -27.57 3.01 10.57
C GLU A 5 -26.63 4.18 10.23
N ASP A 6 -26.74 5.27 11.00
CA ASP A 6 -25.85 6.43 10.89
C ASP A 6 -24.41 6.07 11.30
N GLU A 7 -24.25 5.20 12.31
CA GLU A 7 -22.95 4.68 12.74
C GLU A 7 -22.26 3.88 11.63
N GLY A 8 -23.00 3.02 10.93
CA GLY A 8 -22.46 2.26 9.79
C GLY A 8 -22.04 3.15 8.62
N ARG A 9 -22.84 4.17 8.29
CA ARG A 9 -22.53 5.18 7.27
C ARG A 9 -21.27 5.97 7.61
N VAL A 10 -21.20 6.49 8.83
CA VAL A 10 -20.05 7.27 9.28
C VAL A 10 -18.82 6.38 9.42
N GLY A 11 -18.96 5.14 9.88
CA GLY A 11 -17.88 4.16 9.93
C GLY A 11 -17.28 3.88 8.55
N ALA A 12 -18.11 3.74 7.52
CA ALA A 12 -17.67 3.57 6.14
C ALA A 12 -16.89 4.80 5.62
N LEU A 13 -17.33 6.03 5.96
CA LEU A 13 -16.57 7.24 5.66
C LEU A 13 -15.21 7.27 6.36
N GLY A 14 -15.12 6.75 7.59
CA GLY A 14 -13.86 6.64 8.31
C GLY A 14 -12.89 5.66 7.66
N VAL A 15 -13.40 4.55 7.14
CA VAL A 15 -12.59 3.65 6.31
C VAL A 15 -12.17 4.34 5.02
N ALA A 16 -13.10 5.02 4.33
CA ALA A 16 -12.83 5.77 3.10
C ALA A 16 -11.74 6.85 3.25
N SER A 17 -11.69 7.53 4.39
CA SER A 17 -10.68 8.56 4.64
C SER A 17 -9.24 8.03 4.66
N GLY A 18 -9.07 6.71 4.68
CA GLY A 18 -7.79 6.03 4.66
C GLY A 18 -7.39 5.49 3.28
N PHE A 19 -8.05 5.84 2.18
CA PHE A 19 -7.68 5.30 0.88
C PHE A 19 -8.05 6.30 -0.20
N SER A 20 -7.23 6.36 -1.25
CA SER A 20 -7.49 7.20 -2.42
C SER A 20 -8.69 6.66 -3.21
N ASP A 21 -8.73 5.33 -3.40
CA ASP A 21 -9.85 4.61 -4.00
C ASP A 21 -10.19 3.35 -3.18
N ILE A 22 -11.48 3.03 -3.08
CA ILE A 22 -12.00 1.83 -2.40
C ILE A 22 -13.08 1.21 -3.26
N ARG A 23 -13.03 -0.10 -3.47
CA ARG A 23 -14.08 -0.86 -4.15
C ARG A 23 -14.20 -2.25 -3.53
N GLY A 24 -15.29 -2.54 -2.84
CA GLY A 24 -15.49 -3.86 -2.24
C GLY A 24 -16.54 -3.87 -1.12
N LEU A 25 -16.42 -4.85 -0.22
CA LEU A 25 -17.28 -4.96 0.95
C LEU A 25 -16.57 -4.37 2.17
N MET A 26 -17.29 -3.59 2.97
CA MET A 26 -16.80 -3.05 4.23
C MET A 26 -17.50 -3.76 5.39
N MET A 27 -16.72 -4.14 6.40
CA MET A 27 -17.24 -4.77 7.60
C MET A 27 -16.64 -4.17 8.85
N ASP A 28 -17.48 -3.92 9.85
CA ASP A 28 -17.07 -3.45 11.16
C ASP A 28 -17.39 -4.48 12.24
N LEU A 29 -16.37 -4.90 13.01
CA LEU A 29 -16.55 -5.84 14.11
C LEU A 29 -16.35 -5.16 15.46
N GLY A 30 -17.46 -4.75 16.06
CA GLY A 30 -17.55 -4.25 17.41
C GLY A 30 -17.65 -5.35 18.47
N GLY A 31 -17.89 -4.95 19.71
CA GLY A 31 -18.09 -5.89 20.82
C GLY A 31 -19.47 -6.56 20.82
N GLY A 32 -20.51 -5.81 20.46
CA GLY A 32 -21.90 -6.28 20.48
C GLY A 32 -22.47 -6.70 19.12
N SER A 33 -21.94 -6.15 18.03
CA SER A 33 -22.45 -6.40 16.68
C SER A 33 -21.35 -6.47 15.63
N THR A 34 -21.71 -7.07 14.49
CA THR A 34 -20.95 -6.99 13.23
C THR A 34 -21.80 -6.28 12.20
N GLN A 35 -21.21 -5.41 11.39
CA GLN A 35 -21.90 -4.72 10.31
C GLN A 35 -21.30 -5.08 8.95
N ILE A 36 -22.13 -5.06 7.89
CA ILE A 36 -21.69 -5.22 6.50
C ILE A 36 -22.38 -4.21 5.59
N THR A 37 -21.62 -3.68 4.63
CA THR A 37 -22.10 -2.91 3.48
C THR A 37 -21.15 -3.11 2.31
N TRP A 38 -21.52 -2.69 1.11
CA TRP A 38 -20.55 -2.38 0.06
C TRP A 38 -20.08 -0.93 0.18
N ILE A 39 -18.91 -0.64 -0.36
CA ILE A 39 -18.32 0.70 -0.42
C ILE A 39 -17.62 0.92 -1.75
N ILE A 40 -17.86 2.09 -2.34
CA ILE A 40 -17.14 2.61 -3.50
C ILE A 40 -16.72 4.04 -3.16
N SER A 41 -15.42 4.28 -3.05
CA SER A 41 -14.84 5.61 -2.93
C SER A 41 -14.06 5.90 -4.20
N GLN A 42 -14.42 6.98 -4.90
CA GLN A 42 -13.74 7.44 -6.10
C GLN A 42 -13.84 8.96 -6.22
N ALA A 43 -12.71 9.62 -6.47
CA ALA A 43 -12.64 11.08 -6.64
C ALA A 43 -13.36 11.85 -5.50
N GLY A 44 -13.13 11.42 -4.24
CA GLY A 44 -13.73 12.04 -3.04
C GLY A 44 -15.21 11.73 -2.80
N ASN A 45 -15.87 11.04 -3.73
CA ASN A 45 -17.26 10.61 -3.58
C ASN A 45 -17.31 9.21 -2.99
N VAL A 46 -17.90 9.09 -1.79
CA VAL A 46 -18.10 7.81 -1.12
C VAL A 46 -19.55 7.38 -1.27
N ARG A 47 -19.75 6.22 -1.88
CA ARG A 47 -21.03 5.55 -2.04
C ARG A 47 -21.04 4.27 -1.23
N ILE A 48 -22.15 4.03 -0.57
CA ILE A 48 -22.48 2.77 0.10
C ILE A 48 -23.93 2.41 -0.21
N SER A 49 -24.40 1.27 0.28
CA SER A 49 -25.81 0.87 0.14
C SER A 49 -26.77 1.96 0.62
N ASP A 50 -27.84 2.20 -0.14
CA ASP A 50 -28.95 3.08 0.28
C ASP A 50 -29.68 2.53 1.51
N LYS A 51 -29.55 1.22 1.78
CA LYS A 51 -30.03 0.58 3.01
C LYS A 51 -29.08 0.77 4.18
N GLY A 52 -27.96 1.47 3.99
CA GLY A 52 -26.89 1.61 4.98
C GLY A 52 -26.19 0.28 5.25
N SER A 53 -25.67 0.13 6.47
CA SER A 53 -25.01 -1.11 6.90
C SER A 53 -25.99 -2.04 7.61
N ILE A 54 -26.03 -3.30 7.21
CA ILE A 54 -26.81 -4.33 7.91
C ILE A 54 -26.05 -4.76 9.15
N SER A 55 -26.72 -4.69 10.31
CA SER A 55 -26.13 -5.01 11.60
C SER A 55 -26.64 -6.34 12.14
N PHE A 56 -25.70 -7.21 12.49
CA PHE A 56 -25.97 -8.50 13.11
C PHE A 56 -25.53 -8.50 14.57
N PRO A 57 -26.22 -9.23 15.46
CA PRO A 57 -25.89 -9.33 16.88
C PRO A 57 -24.69 -10.27 17.15
N TYR A 58 -23.68 -10.26 16.26
CA TYR A 58 -22.54 -11.18 16.26
C TYR A 58 -21.20 -10.48 16.56
N GLY A 59 -21.21 -9.47 17.45
CA GLY A 59 -19.98 -8.81 17.88
C GLY A 59 -19.04 -9.74 18.62
N ALA A 60 -17.75 -9.41 18.67
CA ALA A 60 -16.72 -10.30 19.22
C ALA A 60 -17.02 -10.74 20.66
N ALA A 61 -17.48 -9.84 21.53
CA ALA A 61 -17.82 -10.17 22.91
C ALA A 61 -19.18 -10.88 23.04
N ALA A 62 -20.17 -10.46 22.24
CA ALA A 62 -21.48 -11.08 22.22
C ALA A 62 -21.39 -12.55 21.76
N LEU A 63 -20.70 -12.78 20.65
CA LEU A 63 -20.48 -14.12 20.09
C LEU A 63 -19.63 -14.99 21.00
N SER A 64 -18.59 -14.46 21.66
CA SER A 64 -17.86 -15.22 22.70
C SER A 64 -18.79 -15.78 23.76
N ARG A 65 -19.68 -14.95 24.33
CA ARG A 65 -20.66 -15.41 25.33
C ARG A 65 -21.62 -16.45 24.76
N THR A 66 -22.15 -16.22 23.56
CA THR A 66 -23.03 -17.19 22.90
C THR A 66 -22.34 -18.54 22.71
N LEU A 67 -21.07 -18.57 22.28
CA LEU A 67 -20.31 -19.80 22.10
C LEU A 67 -20.03 -20.52 23.42
N GLU A 68 -19.78 -19.78 24.50
CA GLU A 68 -19.63 -20.34 25.85
C GLU A 68 -20.95 -20.94 26.36
N ASP A 69 -22.06 -20.21 26.24
CA ASP A 69 -23.39 -20.67 26.66
C ASP A 69 -23.84 -21.90 25.87
N LEU A 70 -23.50 -21.99 24.58
CA LEU A 70 -23.83 -23.15 23.75
C LEU A 70 -23.07 -24.42 24.16
N LYS A 71 -21.91 -24.29 24.83
CA LYS A 71 -21.10 -25.41 25.33
C LYS A 71 -21.41 -25.76 26.80
N ARG A 72 -21.85 -24.79 27.61
CA ARG A 72 -22.05 -24.96 29.04
C ARG A 72 -23.05 -26.09 29.35
N GLY A 73 -22.61 -27.09 30.11
CA GLY A 73 -23.45 -28.18 30.59
C GLY A 73 -23.91 -29.18 29.52
N LYS A 74 -23.33 -29.15 28.31
CA LYS A 74 -23.68 -30.07 27.21
C LYS A 74 -22.57 -31.07 26.93
N SER A 75 -22.94 -32.23 26.42
CA SER A 75 -21.97 -33.19 25.87
C SER A 75 -21.29 -32.60 24.62
N LYS A 76 -20.16 -33.20 24.22
CA LYS A 76 -19.40 -32.76 23.03
C LYS A 76 -20.27 -32.75 21.78
N ASP A 77 -21.03 -33.82 21.54
CA ASP A 77 -21.88 -33.97 20.36
C ASP A 77 -23.04 -32.97 20.34
N GLU A 78 -23.67 -32.71 21.50
CA GLU A 78 -24.72 -31.71 21.63
C GLU A 78 -24.20 -30.29 21.39
N ALA A 79 -23.02 -29.98 21.92
CA ALA A 79 -22.36 -28.70 21.70
C ALA A 79 -22.00 -28.53 20.21
N GLU A 80 -21.46 -29.56 19.55
CA GLU A 80 -21.14 -29.52 18.12
C GLU A 80 -22.39 -29.33 17.25
N LYS A 81 -23.49 -30.05 17.54
CA LYS A 81 -24.78 -29.86 16.85
C LYS A 81 -25.32 -28.43 17.04
N ALA A 82 -25.23 -27.89 18.25
CA ALA A 82 -25.70 -26.54 18.54
C ALA A 82 -24.85 -25.47 17.83
N LEU A 83 -23.53 -25.65 17.77
CA LEU A 83 -22.62 -24.79 17.02
C LEU A 83 -22.86 -24.87 15.52
N ALA A 84 -23.13 -26.07 14.98
CA ALA A 84 -23.47 -26.25 13.56
C ALA A 84 -24.80 -25.54 13.22
N LYS A 85 -25.79 -25.61 14.11
CA LYS A 85 -27.07 -24.88 13.96
C LYS A 85 -26.84 -23.36 13.94
N LEU A 86 -26.05 -22.83 14.88
CA LEU A 86 -25.70 -21.41 14.91
C LEU A 86 -24.96 -21.01 13.61
N ARG A 87 -24.03 -21.84 13.14
CA ARG A 87 -23.29 -21.59 11.89
C ARG A 87 -24.23 -21.44 10.70
N HIS A 88 -25.17 -22.38 10.52
CA HIS A 88 -26.16 -22.32 9.44
C HIS A 88 -27.06 -21.08 9.54
N GLU A 89 -27.52 -20.75 10.75
CA GLU A 89 -28.32 -19.55 11.00
C GLU A 89 -27.56 -18.27 10.62
N MET A 90 -26.30 -18.16 11.05
CA MET A 90 -25.46 -17.01 10.73
C MET A 90 -25.18 -16.91 9.22
N ILE A 91 -24.86 -18.03 8.56
CA ILE A 91 -24.64 -18.06 7.10
C ILE A 91 -25.88 -17.53 6.37
N SER A 92 -27.07 -18.04 6.70
CA SER A 92 -28.33 -17.61 6.11
C SER A 92 -28.57 -16.11 6.32
N LYS A 93 -28.38 -15.61 7.55
CA LYS A 93 -28.51 -14.18 7.86
C LYS A 93 -27.51 -13.30 7.10
N PHE A 94 -26.26 -13.71 6.98
CA PHE A 94 -25.27 -12.95 6.20
C PHE A 94 -25.59 -12.96 4.70
N GLN A 95 -26.08 -14.09 4.15
CA GLN A 95 -26.53 -14.17 2.76
C GLN A 95 -27.73 -13.25 2.49
N ASP A 96 -28.70 -13.19 3.41
CA ASP A 96 -29.84 -12.28 3.30
C ASP A 96 -29.43 -10.81 3.47
N GLY A 97 -28.50 -10.54 4.38
CA GLY A 97 -27.89 -9.21 4.51
C GLY A 97 -27.17 -8.79 3.23
N TYR A 98 -26.42 -9.69 2.60
CA TYR A 98 -25.76 -9.45 1.31
C TYR A 98 -26.77 -9.09 0.20
N LYS A 99 -27.89 -9.82 0.11
CA LYS A 99 -28.97 -9.49 -0.83
C LYS A 99 -29.57 -8.11 -0.52
N THR A 100 -29.79 -7.81 0.76
CA THR A 100 -30.43 -6.57 1.22
C THR A 100 -29.59 -5.33 0.92
N ILE A 101 -28.25 -5.41 1.06
CA ILE A 101 -27.38 -4.28 0.75
C ILE A 101 -27.31 -3.98 -0.75
N ALA A 102 -27.88 -4.82 -1.63
CA ALA A 102 -27.96 -4.62 -3.07
C ALA A 102 -26.59 -4.23 -3.67
N VAL A 103 -25.62 -5.14 -3.58
CA VAL A 103 -24.26 -4.93 -4.11
C VAL A 103 -24.33 -4.58 -5.61
N PRO A 104 -23.72 -3.47 -6.05
CA PRO A 104 -23.71 -3.08 -7.46
C PRO A 104 -23.13 -4.16 -8.37
N GLU A 105 -23.72 -4.33 -9.54
CA GLU A 105 -23.30 -5.34 -10.53
C GLU A 105 -21.82 -5.21 -10.89
N SER A 106 -21.31 -3.98 -11.03
CA SER A 106 -19.89 -3.73 -11.28
C SER A 106 -18.97 -4.36 -10.23
N LEU A 107 -19.34 -4.33 -8.93
CA LEU A 107 -18.54 -4.98 -7.88
C LEU A 107 -18.65 -6.51 -7.95
N VAL A 108 -19.81 -7.03 -8.35
CA VAL A 108 -20.04 -8.47 -8.53
C VAL A 108 -19.21 -9.00 -9.71
N GLU A 109 -19.18 -8.28 -10.83
CA GLU A 109 -18.36 -8.61 -11.99
C GLU A 109 -16.86 -8.57 -11.65
N GLU A 110 -16.40 -7.52 -10.97
CA GLU A 110 -15.03 -7.43 -10.47
C GLU A 110 -14.68 -8.60 -9.54
N ALA A 111 -15.59 -8.99 -8.63
CA ALA A 111 -15.38 -10.13 -7.75
C ALA A 111 -15.30 -11.46 -8.52
N LYS A 112 -16.17 -11.68 -9.51
CA LYS A 112 -16.12 -12.87 -10.37
C LYS A 112 -14.81 -12.94 -11.16
N ALA A 113 -14.39 -11.83 -11.77
CA ALA A 113 -13.17 -11.76 -12.57
C ALA A 113 -11.89 -11.99 -11.75
N ASN A 114 -11.88 -11.52 -10.49
CA ASN A 114 -10.70 -11.55 -9.64
C ASN A 114 -10.72 -12.66 -8.56
N GLY A 115 -11.72 -13.55 -8.57
CA GLY A 115 -11.81 -14.68 -7.64
C GLY A 115 -12.26 -14.32 -6.21
N GLY A 116 -13.00 -13.22 -6.05
CA GLY A 116 -13.66 -12.82 -4.80
C GLY A 116 -13.66 -11.32 -4.53
N PHE A 117 -14.39 -10.91 -3.50
CA PHE A 117 -14.47 -9.53 -3.07
C PHE A 117 -13.23 -9.10 -2.25
N PRO A 118 -12.75 -7.86 -2.43
CA PRO A 118 -11.91 -7.20 -1.44
C PRO A 118 -12.75 -6.87 -0.21
N LEU A 119 -12.23 -7.21 0.98
CA LEU A 119 -12.83 -6.83 2.26
C LEU A 119 -12.06 -5.69 2.90
N TYR A 120 -12.77 -4.67 3.37
CA TYR A 120 -12.23 -3.57 4.16
C TYR A 120 -12.74 -3.70 5.59
N LEU A 121 -11.84 -4.09 6.50
CA LEU A 121 -12.17 -4.54 7.84
C LEU A 121 -11.82 -3.48 8.88
N SER A 122 -12.81 -3.04 9.65
CA SER A 122 -12.64 -2.12 10.77
C SER A 122 -13.10 -2.73 12.10
N GLY A 123 -12.95 -1.99 13.19
CA GLY A 123 -13.47 -2.40 14.49
C GLY A 123 -12.49 -3.18 15.34
N GLY A 124 -12.78 -3.26 16.64
CA GLY A 124 -11.87 -3.81 17.64
C GLY A 124 -11.57 -5.30 17.44
N GLY A 125 -12.56 -6.07 16.99
CA GLY A 125 -12.42 -7.50 16.74
C GLY A 125 -11.54 -7.78 15.53
N PHE A 126 -11.84 -7.19 14.37
CA PHE A 126 -11.01 -7.38 13.17
C PHE A 126 -9.61 -6.79 13.32
N ARG A 127 -9.43 -5.67 14.04
CA ARG A 127 -8.07 -5.20 14.36
C ARG A 127 -7.31 -6.19 15.24
N GLY A 128 -7.97 -6.86 16.18
CA GLY A 128 -7.35 -7.94 16.96
C GLY A 128 -6.90 -9.10 16.08
N TRP A 129 -7.75 -9.52 15.16
CA TRP A 129 -7.45 -10.55 14.16
C TRP A 129 -6.28 -10.15 13.25
N GLY A 130 -6.30 -8.94 12.72
CA GLY A 130 -5.24 -8.43 11.86
C GLY A 130 -3.89 -8.29 12.59
N TYR A 131 -3.87 -7.93 13.88
CA TYR A 131 -2.62 -7.94 14.66
C TYR A 131 -2.10 -9.36 14.93
N LEU A 132 -2.97 -10.37 15.05
CA LEU A 132 -2.53 -11.78 15.14
C LEU A 132 -1.89 -12.24 13.83
N LEU A 133 -2.55 -11.95 12.70
CA LEU A 133 -2.02 -12.23 11.37
C LEU A 133 -0.69 -11.51 11.10
N LEU A 134 -0.59 -10.25 11.51
CA LEU A 134 0.64 -9.47 11.40
C LEU A 134 1.75 -10.07 12.27
N TYR A 135 1.45 -10.42 13.52
CA TYR A 135 2.39 -11.11 14.40
C TYR A 135 2.89 -12.42 13.80
N MET A 136 2.00 -13.26 13.25
CA MET A 136 2.40 -14.48 12.55
C MET A 136 3.31 -14.20 11.35
N SER A 137 3.01 -13.14 10.62
CA SER A 137 3.85 -12.70 9.50
C SER A 137 5.22 -12.17 9.96
N GLN A 138 5.41 -11.88 11.26
CA GLN A 138 6.64 -11.33 11.84
C GLN A 138 7.49 -12.34 12.61
N VAL A 139 6.94 -13.49 13.00
CA VAL A 139 7.70 -14.54 13.73
C VAL A 139 8.31 -15.61 12.83
N GLY A 140 7.98 -15.62 11.53
CA GLY A 140 8.53 -16.57 10.57
C GLY A 140 9.96 -16.23 10.13
N GLU A 141 10.53 -17.07 9.26
CA GLU A 141 11.86 -16.87 8.65
C GLU A 141 12.00 -15.54 7.89
N HIS A 142 10.87 -14.99 7.46
CA HIS A 142 10.78 -13.82 6.59
C HIS A 142 9.80 -12.82 7.20
N PRO A 143 10.25 -12.04 8.20
CA PRO A 143 9.37 -11.21 8.99
C PRO A 143 8.82 -10.02 8.18
N HIS A 144 7.53 -9.75 8.34
CA HIS A 144 6.88 -8.57 7.74
C HIS A 144 7.42 -7.28 8.38
N PRO A 145 7.95 -6.32 7.59
CA PRO A 145 8.75 -5.21 8.14
C PRO A 145 7.94 -4.08 8.78
N ILE A 146 6.63 -3.99 8.53
CA ILE A 146 5.80 -2.84 8.94
C ILE A 146 4.82 -3.26 10.04
N SER A 147 5.06 -2.79 11.27
CA SER A 147 4.26 -3.12 12.46
C SER A 147 3.00 -2.23 12.65
N ILE A 148 2.45 -1.71 11.56
CA ILE A 148 1.26 -0.85 11.54
C ILE A 148 0.08 -1.70 11.05
N ILE A 149 -1.10 -1.55 11.66
CA ILE A 149 -2.29 -2.31 11.22
C ILE A 149 -2.99 -1.67 10.02
N ASN A 150 -2.89 -0.35 9.90
CA ASN A 150 -3.52 0.39 8.81
C ASN A 150 -2.78 0.13 7.50
N GLY A 151 -3.51 -0.35 6.50
CA GLY A 151 -2.92 -0.69 5.20
C GLY A 151 -2.24 -2.06 5.20
N PHE A 152 -2.35 -2.81 6.30
CA PHE A 152 -1.97 -4.22 6.32
C PHE A 152 -3.00 -5.02 5.54
N THR A 153 -2.51 -5.84 4.62
CA THR A 153 -3.31 -6.61 3.69
C THR A 153 -2.88 -8.08 3.73
N VAL A 154 -3.84 -8.99 3.69
CA VAL A 154 -3.58 -10.42 3.57
C VAL A 154 -4.49 -11.04 2.51
N ASP A 155 -3.99 -12.08 1.85
CA ASP A 155 -4.79 -12.90 0.94
C ASP A 155 -5.87 -13.71 1.67
N ARG A 156 -6.75 -14.33 0.88
CA ARG A 156 -7.80 -15.23 1.35
C ARG A 156 -7.27 -16.36 2.24
N GLU A 157 -6.22 -17.05 1.80
CA GLU A 157 -5.71 -18.26 2.47
C GLU A 157 -5.29 -17.94 3.90
N ARG A 158 -4.53 -16.85 4.08
CA ARG A 158 -4.11 -16.37 5.40
C ARG A 158 -5.28 -15.86 6.21
N PHE A 159 -6.18 -15.08 5.61
CA PHE A 159 -7.35 -14.53 6.31
C PHE A 159 -8.26 -15.63 6.87
N GLU A 160 -8.50 -16.68 6.07
CA GLU A 160 -9.40 -17.79 6.38
C GLU A 160 -8.73 -18.90 7.21
N ASN A 161 -7.41 -18.82 7.49
CA ASN A 161 -6.71 -19.81 8.33
C ASN A 161 -7.00 -19.61 9.82
N THR A 162 -8.23 -19.93 10.21
CA THR A 162 -8.72 -19.69 11.56
C THR A 162 -8.05 -20.58 12.60
N LYS A 163 -7.71 -21.83 12.23
CA LYS A 163 -7.05 -22.79 13.13
C LYS A 163 -5.68 -22.29 13.58
N ALA A 164 -4.89 -21.73 12.66
CA ALA A 164 -3.59 -21.16 13.00
C ALA A 164 -3.73 -19.97 13.98
N MET A 165 -4.73 -19.11 13.78
CA MET A 165 -4.97 -17.98 14.69
C MET A 165 -5.42 -18.42 16.07
N GLU A 166 -6.30 -19.42 16.16
CA GLU A 166 -6.72 -20.01 17.44
C GLU A 166 -5.52 -20.63 18.17
N GLU A 167 -4.63 -21.30 17.44
CA GLU A 167 -3.42 -21.90 18.02
C GLU A 167 -2.46 -20.85 18.57
N VAL A 168 -2.18 -19.79 17.80
CA VAL A 168 -1.33 -18.68 18.24
C VAL A 168 -1.95 -17.97 19.45
N ALA A 169 -3.26 -17.76 19.45
CA ALA A 169 -3.94 -17.16 20.59
C ALA A 169 -3.87 -18.03 21.86
N ARG A 170 -3.74 -19.35 21.72
CA ARG A 170 -3.59 -20.29 22.84
C ARG A 170 -2.15 -20.41 23.34
N THR A 171 -1.18 -20.44 22.43
CA THR A 171 0.21 -20.81 22.74
C THR A 171 1.14 -19.63 22.93
N ALA A 172 0.92 -18.50 22.26
CA ALA A 172 1.79 -17.35 22.38
C ALA A 172 1.68 -16.75 23.79
N HIS A 173 2.83 -16.52 24.46
CA HIS A 173 2.85 -15.85 25.77
C HIS A 173 2.26 -14.43 25.67
N SER A 174 2.71 -13.67 24.68
CA SER A 174 2.17 -12.35 24.34
C SER A 174 2.14 -12.15 22.84
N VAL A 175 1.17 -11.37 22.37
CA VAL A 175 1.04 -10.97 20.97
C VAL A 175 1.04 -9.45 20.94
N PHE A 176 1.91 -8.87 20.10
CA PHE A 176 2.04 -7.42 19.98
C PHE A 176 0.68 -6.76 19.69
N ARG A 177 0.31 -5.74 20.48
CA ARG A 177 -0.95 -4.97 20.35
C ARG A 177 -2.24 -5.78 20.53
N VAL A 178 -2.18 -7.02 21.02
CA VAL A 178 -3.35 -7.85 21.35
C VAL A 178 -3.40 -8.11 22.86
N SER A 179 -4.29 -7.40 23.55
CA SER A 179 -4.56 -7.62 24.99
C SER A 179 -5.16 -9.01 25.23
N ASP A 180 -5.03 -9.55 26.44
CA ASP A 180 -5.62 -10.84 26.82
C ASP A 180 -7.15 -10.88 26.63
N ARG A 181 -7.83 -9.76 26.89
CA ARG A 181 -9.26 -9.64 26.60
C ARG A 181 -9.60 -9.92 25.13
N ARG A 182 -8.79 -9.41 24.19
CA ARG A 182 -8.97 -9.66 22.76
C ARG A 182 -8.52 -11.08 22.38
N ARG A 183 -7.48 -11.58 23.03
CA ARG A 183 -7.00 -12.96 22.83
C ARG A 183 -8.09 -13.99 23.16
N LYS A 184 -8.84 -13.78 24.25
CA LYS A 184 -10.01 -14.61 24.62
C LYS A 184 -11.16 -14.56 23.60
N GLN A 185 -11.23 -13.52 22.78
CA GLN A 185 -12.28 -13.37 21.75
C GLN A 185 -11.92 -14.04 20.42
N VAL A 186 -10.68 -14.53 20.25
CA VAL A 186 -10.20 -15.10 18.99
C VAL A 186 -11.08 -16.26 18.48
N PRO A 187 -11.53 -17.22 19.31
CA PRO A 187 -12.41 -18.28 18.83
C PRO A 187 -13.75 -17.78 18.27
N ALA A 188 -14.28 -16.67 18.82
CA ALA A 188 -15.50 -16.05 18.30
C ALA A 188 -15.24 -15.39 16.94
N VAL A 189 -14.12 -14.66 16.79
CA VAL A 189 -13.75 -14.05 15.52
C VAL A 189 -13.44 -15.11 14.46
N ALA A 190 -12.75 -16.19 14.84
CA ALA A 190 -12.51 -17.36 14.00
C ALA A 190 -13.82 -17.99 13.51
N PHE A 191 -14.79 -18.19 14.41
CA PHE A 191 -16.11 -18.69 14.04
C PHE A 191 -16.81 -17.78 13.02
N LEU A 192 -16.76 -16.46 13.24
CA LEU A 192 -17.32 -15.47 12.33
C LEU A 192 -16.62 -15.48 10.96
N VAL A 193 -15.28 -15.50 10.91
CA VAL A 193 -14.52 -15.56 9.65
C VAL A 193 -14.89 -16.81 8.85
N ASN A 194 -15.03 -17.96 9.51
CA ASN A 194 -15.49 -19.18 8.84
C ASN A 194 -16.93 -19.06 8.33
N VAL A 195 -17.83 -18.39 9.06
CA VAL A 195 -19.17 -18.10 8.54
C VAL A 195 -19.08 -17.22 7.28
N LEU A 196 -18.28 -16.16 7.31
CA LEU A 196 -18.15 -15.21 6.21
C LEU A 196 -17.60 -15.87 4.94
N SER A 197 -16.63 -16.78 5.06
CA SER A 197 -16.06 -17.50 3.91
C SER A 197 -17.07 -18.39 3.17
N HIS A 198 -18.17 -18.78 3.82
CA HIS A 198 -19.26 -19.53 3.22
C HIS A 198 -20.47 -18.66 2.84
N ALA A 199 -20.64 -17.52 3.52
CA ALA A 199 -21.81 -16.66 3.35
C ALA A 199 -21.66 -15.63 2.23
N ILE A 200 -20.44 -15.13 1.97
CA ILE A 200 -20.19 -14.10 0.95
C ILE A 200 -20.16 -14.75 -0.44
N PRO A 201 -21.11 -14.41 -1.35
CA PRO A 201 -21.07 -14.91 -2.72
C PRO A 201 -19.77 -14.54 -3.43
N HIS A 202 -19.29 -15.40 -4.33
CA HIS A 202 -18.00 -15.28 -5.02
C HIS A 202 -16.75 -15.33 -4.12
N GLY A 203 -16.92 -15.38 -2.80
CA GLY A 203 -15.83 -15.54 -1.83
C GLY A 203 -15.05 -14.25 -1.56
N ILE A 204 -13.98 -14.39 -0.79
CA ILE A 204 -13.10 -13.30 -0.36
C ILE A 204 -11.78 -13.43 -1.13
N ARG A 205 -11.33 -12.34 -1.74
CA ARG A 205 -10.02 -12.30 -2.43
C ARG A 205 -8.90 -11.86 -1.50
N VAL A 206 -9.16 -10.78 -0.77
CA VAL A 206 -8.15 -10.07 0.01
C VAL A 206 -8.84 -9.35 1.18
N ALA A 207 -8.15 -9.27 2.32
CA ALA A 207 -8.61 -8.55 3.51
C ALA A 207 -7.67 -7.39 3.83
N HIS A 208 -8.20 -6.17 3.75
CA HIS A 208 -7.53 -4.93 4.11
C HIS A 208 -7.92 -4.51 5.52
N PHE A 209 -6.95 -4.41 6.43
CA PHE A 209 -7.19 -3.95 7.80
C PHE A 209 -7.12 -2.42 7.90
N CYS A 210 -8.22 -1.82 8.35
CA CYS A 210 -8.44 -0.39 8.36
C CYS A 210 -8.44 0.13 9.81
N GLN A 211 -7.79 1.28 10.05
CA GLN A 211 -7.90 1.94 11.36
C GLN A 211 -9.11 2.88 11.46
N GLY A 212 -9.54 3.45 10.35
CA GLY A 212 -10.65 4.40 10.31
C GLY A 212 -11.94 3.82 10.87
N GLY A 213 -12.68 4.66 11.59
CA GLY A 213 -14.00 4.33 12.11
C GLY A 213 -14.86 5.58 12.29
N VAL A 214 -15.79 5.53 13.23
CA VAL A 214 -16.82 6.59 13.38
C VAL A 214 -16.22 7.98 13.61
N ARG A 215 -15.11 8.10 14.35
CA ARG A 215 -14.49 9.41 14.65
C ARG A 215 -13.88 10.03 13.40
N GLU A 216 -13.08 9.25 12.68
CA GLU A 216 -12.44 9.68 11.43
C GLU A 216 -13.51 9.97 10.37
N GLY A 217 -14.56 9.16 10.30
CA GLY A 217 -15.66 9.36 9.37
C GLY A 217 -16.50 10.60 9.65
N LEU A 218 -16.66 10.99 10.91
CA LEU A 218 -17.36 12.22 11.26
C LEU A 218 -16.60 13.44 10.73
N LEU A 219 -15.28 13.48 10.94
CA LEU A 219 -14.41 14.53 10.41
C LEU A 219 -14.37 14.51 8.89
N PHE A 220 -14.24 13.32 8.28
CA PHE A 220 -14.20 13.17 6.83
C PHE A 220 -15.50 13.65 6.17
N ARG A 221 -16.64 13.44 6.82
CA ARG A 221 -17.96 13.93 6.37
C ARG A 221 -18.06 15.46 6.34
N GLU A 222 -17.24 16.17 7.11
CA GLU A 222 -17.23 17.63 7.13
C GLU A 222 -16.31 18.22 6.05
N LEU A 223 -15.42 17.41 5.46
CA LEU A 223 -14.54 17.85 4.39
C LEU A 223 -15.31 18.03 3.07
N GLU A 224 -14.92 19.02 2.28
CA GLU A 224 -15.41 19.19 0.91
C GLU A 224 -14.99 18.01 0.01
N PRO A 225 -15.79 17.63 -1.01
CA PRO A 225 -15.45 16.53 -1.91
C PRO A 225 -14.07 16.69 -2.59
N SER A 226 -13.66 17.93 -2.89
CA SER A 226 -12.34 18.22 -3.46
C SER A 226 -11.19 17.91 -2.50
N ILE A 227 -11.38 18.06 -1.18
CA ILE A 227 -10.39 17.70 -0.16
C ILE A 227 -10.40 16.18 0.04
N ARG A 228 -11.59 15.56 0.06
CA ARG A 228 -11.73 14.09 0.15
C ARG A 228 -11.08 13.36 -1.01
N ALA A 229 -11.01 13.99 -2.18
CA ALA A 229 -10.39 13.44 -3.38
C ALA A 229 -8.85 13.46 -3.34
N GLN A 230 -8.23 14.17 -2.39
CA GLN A 230 -6.78 14.22 -2.28
C GLN A 230 -6.21 12.91 -1.74
N ASP A 231 -5.07 12.48 -2.28
CA ASP A 231 -4.40 11.25 -1.84
C ASP A 231 -3.74 11.45 -0.45
N PRO A 232 -4.03 10.58 0.55
CA PRO A 232 -3.49 10.73 1.90
C PRO A 232 -1.95 10.73 1.98
N LEU A 233 -1.27 10.00 1.09
CA LEU A 233 0.19 9.94 1.04
C LEU A 233 0.77 11.26 0.55
N GLU A 234 0.15 11.85 -0.47
CA GLU A 234 0.53 13.15 -1.03
C GLU A 234 0.32 14.26 -0.01
N VAL A 235 -0.88 14.35 0.59
CA VAL A 235 -1.22 15.35 1.61
C VAL A 235 -0.26 15.29 2.79
N THR A 236 0.05 14.08 3.27
CA THR A 236 0.92 13.93 4.45
C THR A 236 2.38 14.29 4.15
N THR A 237 2.82 14.12 2.91
CA THR A 237 4.19 14.43 2.51
C THR A 237 4.37 15.88 2.06
N GLN A 238 3.30 16.58 1.67
CA GLN A 238 3.33 17.95 1.17
C GLN A 238 4.10 18.92 2.06
N ARG A 239 4.01 18.78 3.39
CA ARG A 239 4.74 19.62 4.36
C ARG A 239 6.28 19.55 4.25
N PHE A 240 6.80 18.55 3.53
CA PHE A 240 8.23 18.37 3.30
C PHE A 240 8.68 18.84 1.91
N ALA A 241 7.73 19.22 1.06
CA ALA A 241 8.00 19.60 -0.31
C ALA A 241 8.92 20.81 -0.40
N CYS A 242 9.86 20.75 -1.34
CA CYS A 242 10.67 21.91 -1.72
C CYS A 242 9.88 22.89 -2.60
N GLU A 243 10.43 24.08 -2.80
CA GLU A 243 9.78 25.17 -3.54
C GLU A 243 9.37 24.78 -4.97
N SER A 244 10.25 24.10 -5.71
CA SER A 244 9.99 23.69 -7.10
C SER A 244 9.55 22.23 -7.20
N VAL A 245 8.78 21.73 -6.23
CA VAL A 245 8.40 20.31 -6.19
C VAL A 245 7.64 19.85 -7.44
N GLN A 246 6.80 20.70 -8.04
CA GLN A 246 6.04 20.34 -9.23
C GLN A 246 6.95 20.14 -10.45
N ALA A 247 7.95 21.02 -10.64
CA ALA A 247 8.95 20.84 -11.68
C ALA A 247 9.76 19.56 -11.48
N ILE A 248 10.08 19.22 -10.22
CA ILE A 248 10.79 17.99 -9.86
C ILE A 248 9.93 16.75 -10.11
N PHE A 249 8.65 16.80 -9.76
CA PHE A 249 7.69 15.75 -10.08
C PHE A 249 7.61 15.51 -11.59
N ASN A 250 7.51 16.58 -12.39
CA ASN A 250 7.48 16.47 -13.85
C ASN A 250 8.74 15.80 -14.39
N LEU A 251 9.93 16.15 -13.88
CA LEU A 251 11.19 15.49 -14.24
C LEU A 251 11.18 13.99 -13.90
N LEU A 252 10.63 13.60 -12.74
CA LEU A 252 10.47 12.20 -12.37
C LEU A 252 9.50 11.48 -13.31
N MET A 253 8.34 12.08 -13.60
CA MET A 253 7.35 11.53 -14.53
C MET A 253 7.93 11.35 -15.94
N PHE A 254 8.68 12.32 -16.46
CA PHE A 254 9.32 12.19 -17.77
C PHE A 254 10.42 11.11 -17.83
N SER A 255 10.89 10.63 -16.68
CA SER A 255 11.79 9.48 -16.61
C SER A 255 11.06 8.13 -16.71
N CYS A 256 9.73 8.13 -16.62
CA CYS A 256 8.89 6.95 -16.81
C CYS A 256 8.41 6.87 -18.27
N PRO A 257 8.73 5.81 -19.03
CA PRO A 257 8.29 5.71 -20.41
C PRO A 257 6.79 5.48 -20.54
N GLU A 258 6.18 6.17 -21.50
CA GLU A 258 4.83 5.86 -21.98
C GLU A 258 4.71 4.39 -22.45
N PRO A 259 3.51 3.77 -22.44
CA PRO A 259 3.31 2.43 -22.95
C PRO A 259 3.91 2.23 -24.35
N SER A 260 4.55 1.07 -24.58
CA SER A 260 5.16 0.77 -25.88
C SER A 260 4.11 0.67 -26.98
N LYS A 261 4.52 0.96 -28.22
CA LYS A 261 3.69 0.68 -29.40
C LYS A 261 3.35 -0.82 -29.41
N GLY A 262 2.06 -1.13 -29.36
CA GLY A 262 1.55 -2.51 -29.28
C GLY A 262 1.32 -3.05 -27.85
N GLY A 263 1.54 -2.24 -26.80
CA GLY A 263 1.16 -2.58 -25.42
C GLY A 263 2.00 -3.67 -24.74
N THR A 264 3.16 -4.03 -25.32
CA THR A 264 4.03 -5.10 -24.80
C THR A 264 4.83 -4.72 -23.55
N ARG A 265 5.01 -3.42 -23.30
CA ARG A 265 5.71 -2.85 -22.15
C ARG A 265 4.97 -1.62 -21.65
N ARG A 266 4.88 -1.48 -20.34
CA ARG A 266 4.30 -0.30 -19.68
C ARG A 266 4.98 -0.07 -18.33
N PHE A 267 4.97 1.18 -17.89
CA PHE A 267 5.36 1.50 -16.52
C PHE A 267 4.33 0.89 -15.55
N PRO A 268 4.73 0.36 -14.38
CA PRO A 268 3.79 -0.34 -13.51
C PRO A 268 2.73 0.60 -12.92
N ASP A 269 1.45 0.32 -13.19
CA ASP A 269 0.31 1.08 -12.65
C ASP A 269 0.32 1.14 -11.10
N ALA A 270 0.94 0.14 -10.47
CA ALA A 270 1.09 0.04 -9.01
C ALA A 270 1.95 1.17 -8.41
N ILE A 271 2.82 1.82 -9.20
CA ILE A 271 3.53 3.03 -8.81
C ILE A 271 2.74 4.22 -9.35
N SER A 272 1.76 4.68 -8.59
CA SER A 272 0.89 5.79 -9.02
C SER A 272 1.62 7.13 -9.06
N ALA A 273 1.01 8.10 -9.74
CA ALA A 273 1.47 9.49 -9.71
C ALA A 273 1.57 10.04 -8.28
N HIS A 274 0.65 9.64 -7.37
CA HIS A 274 0.68 10.05 -5.97
C HIS A 274 1.91 9.52 -5.21
N VAL A 275 2.34 8.28 -5.50
CA VAL A 275 3.60 7.74 -4.93
C VAL A 275 4.81 8.52 -5.43
N ILE A 276 4.83 8.89 -6.72
CA ILE A 276 5.90 9.69 -7.32
C ILE A 276 5.91 11.12 -6.75
N GLN A 277 4.74 11.73 -6.57
CA GLN A 277 4.59 13.05 -5.94
C GLN A 277 5.05 13.01 -4.48
N ALA A 278 4.69 11.97 -3.72
CA ALA A 278 5.16 11.79 -2.36
C ALA A 278 6.69 11.60 -2.28
N PHE A 279 7.28 10.89 -3.25
CA PHE A 279 8.73 10.80 -3.39
C PHE A 279 9.37 12.15 -3.70
N ALA A 280 8.78 12.95 -4.60
CA ALA A 280 9.22 14.31 -4.90
C ALA A 280 9.18 15.21 -3.66
N ASN A 281 8.08 15.15 -2.90
CA ASN A 281 7.89 15.88 -1.65
C ASN A 281 9.01 15.55 -0.62
N LEU A 282 9.42 14.28 -0.53
CA LEU A 282 10.42 13.82 0.44
C LEU A 282 11.88 13.84 -0.07
N LEU A 283 12.09 14.22 -1.33
CA LEU A 283 13.36 14.02 -2.06
C LEU A 283 14.60 14.63 -1.38
N TYR A 284 14.41 15.69 -0.59
CA TYR A 284 15.48 16.44 0.06
C TYR A 284 15.54 16.26 1.58
N VAL A 285 14.57 15.58 2.20
CA VAL A 285 14.39 15.59 3.66
C VAL A 285 15.62 15.07 4.42
N HIS A 286 16.25 14.01 3.92
CA HIS A 286 17.42 13.42 4.56
C HIS A 286 18.74 13.95 3.98
N ALA A 287 18.71 15.03 3.18
CA ALA A 287 19.92 15.57 2.53
C ALA A 287 20.88 16.27 3.51
N ILE A 288 20.37 16.69 4.67
CA ILE A 288 21.18 17.28 5.75
C ILE A 288 21.90 16.23 6.60
N MET A 289 21.56 14.95 6.45
CA MET A 289 22.14 13.87 7.24
C MET A 289 23.47 13.42 6.66
N ASP A 290 24.32 12.87 7.52
CA ASP A 290 25.54 12.17 7.11
C ASP A 290 25.22 11.05 6.12
N LYS A 291 26.12 10.83 5.16
CA LYS A 291 25.89 9.89 4.04
C LYS A 291 25.64 8.47 4.54
N GLU A 292 26.31 8.09 5.62
CA GLU A 292 26.25 6.81 6.31
C GLU A 292 24.86 6.55 6.92
N LEU A 293 24.12 7.61 7.25
CA LEU A 293 22.83 7.52 7.95
C LEU A 293 21.65 7.85 7.05
N ALA A 294 21.82 8.73 6.05
CA ALA A 294 20.73 9.22 5.21
C ALA A 294 19.93 8.09 4.55
N SER A 295 20.63 7.07 4.01
CA SER A 295 20.02 5.88 3.39
C SER A 295 19.19 5.05 4.38
N THR A 296 19.73 4.82 5.59
CA THR A 296 19.04 4.08 6.65
C THR A 296 17.82 4.86 7.15
N ALA A 297 18.00 6.14 7.49
CA ALA A 297 16.90 6.99 7.96
C ALA A 297 15.78 7.13 6.92
N ALA A 298 16.14 7.31 5.65
CA ALA A 298 15.22 7.33 4.53
C ALA A 298 14.40 6.03 4.42
N MET A 299 15.05 4.87 4.56
CA MET A 299 14.38 3.57 4.49
C MET A 299 13.37 3.36 5.64
N TYR A 300 13.69 3.80 6.87
CA TYR A 300 12.77 3.72 8.01
C TYR A 300 11.70 4.82 8.05
N SER A 301 11.85 5.88 7.25
CA SER A 301 10.97 7.06 7.30
C SER A 301 9.50 6.72 7.07
N THR A 302 9.20 5.65 6.34
CA THR A 302 7.83 5.25 6.01
C THR A 302 7.19 4.30 7.01
N SER A 303 7.96 3.66 7.91
CA SER A 303 7.46 2.66 8.86
C SER A 303 7.54 3.15 10.31
N ALA A 304 8.69 3.66 10.73
CA ALA A 304 8.98 4.08 12.10
C ALA A 304 9.42 5.55 12.20
N GLY A 305 9.59 6.25 11.08
CA GLY A 305 9.99 7.65 11.04
C GLY A 305 8.86 8.61 10.69
N LEU A 306 9.14 9.53 9.76
CA LEU A 306 8.31 10.70 9.40
C LEU A 306 6.83 10.38 9.10
N LEU A 307 6.56 9.20 8.55
CA LEU A 307 5.23 8.77 8.13
C LEU A 307 4.62 7.70 9.06
N ALA A 308 5.20 7.47 10.24
CA ALA A 308 4.68 6.49 11.20
C ALA A 308 3.25 6.83 11.67
N SER A 309 2.89 8.12 11.69
CA SER A 309 1.55 8.60 12.04
C SER A 309 0.61 8.73 10.83
N THR A 310 1.13 8.54 9.62
CA THR A 310 0.33 8.64 8.39
C THR A 310 -0.70 7.52 8.39
N ARG A 311 -1.97 7.89 8.22
CA ARG A 311 -3.06 6.94 7.99
C ARG A 311 -3.34 6.87 6.50
N GLY A 312 -3.94 5.78 6.12
CA GLY A 312 -4.44 5.58 4.78
C GLY A 312 -3.42 5.33 3.68
N VAL A 313 -2.31 4.70 4.05
CA VAL A 313 -1.25 4.30 3.12
C VAL A 313 -1.05 2.82 3.28
N SER A 314 -1.07 2.11 2.14
CA SER A 314 -0.83 0.68 2.06
C SER A 314 0.60 0.33 2.51
N HIS A 315 0.82 -0.93 2.92
CA HIS A 315 2.17 -1.38 3.24
C HIS A 315 3.06 -1.40 1.98
N GLU A 316 2.45 -1.65 0.83
CA GLU A 316 3.06 -1.65 -0.49
C GLU A 316 3.58 -0.25 -0.86
N ASP A 317 2.78 0.81 -0.69
CA ASP A 317 3.22 2.19 -0.96
C ASP A 317 4.31 2.66 0.02
N ARG A 318 4.22 2.25 1.29
CA ARG A 318 5.30 2.49 2.26
C ARG A 318 6.60 1.83 1.83
N ALA A 319 6.54 0.60 1.31
CA ALA A 319 7.71 -0.12 0.81
C ALA A 319 8.27 0.51 -0.48
N ARG A 320 7.40 0.86 -1.45
CA ARG A 320 7.80 1.59 -2.67
C ARG A 320 8.54 2.88 -2.32
N LEU A 321 7.93 3.72 -1.49
CA LEU A 321 8.50 5.01 -1.10
C LEU A 321 9.79 4.85 -0.28
N ALA A 322 9.85 3.89 0.65
CA ALA A 322 11.07 3.59 1.42
C ALA A 322 12.23 3.20 0.50
N LEU A 323 11.98 2.31 -0.47
CA LEU A 323 13.02 1.83 -1.41
C LEU A 323 13.44 2.92 -2.40
N MET A 324 12.52 3.80 -2.83
CA MET A 324 12.87 4.99 -3.62
C MET A 324 13.77 5.94 -2.85
N LEU A 325 13.40 6.28 -1.62
CA LEU A 325 14.16 7.18 -0.76
C LEU A 325 15.53 6.58 -0.39
N GLU A 326 15.60 5.30 -0.06
CA GLU A 326 16.85 4.58 0.20
C GLU A 326 17.79 4.64 -1.02
N SER A 327 17.29 4.26 -2.20
CA SER A 327 18.09 4.28 -3.44
C SER A 327 18.53 5.71 -3.82
N ARG A 328 17.70 6.72 -3.51
CA ARG A 328 18.01 8.14 -3.65
C ARG A 328 19.22 8.57 -2.82
N TYR A 329 19.46 7.97 -1.67
CA TYR A 329 20.67 8.18 -0.86
C TYR A 329 21.73 7.11 -1.11
N MET A 330 21.83 6.66 -2.36
CA MET A 330 22.79 5.69 -2.86
C MET A 330 22.62 4.25 -2.38
N GLY A 331 21.71 4.00 -1.43
CA GLY A 331 21.36 2.69 -0.93
C GLY A 331 22.51 1.92 -0.27
N GLU A 332 23.49 2.63 0.26
CA GLU A 332 24.54 2.06 1.09
C GLU A 332 23.97 1.88 2.50
N LEU A 333 24.03 0.64 3.01
CA LEU A 333 23.44 0.25 4.27
C LEU A 333 24.43 -0.59 5.07
N PRO A 334 24.50 -0.43 6.40
CA PRO A 334 25.28 -1.33 7.22
C PRO A 334 24.66 -2.74 7.20
N PRO A 335 25.45 -3.81 7.40
CA PRO A 335 24.98 -5.19 7.26
C PRO A 335 23.73 -5.54 8.09
N ARG A 336 23.55 -4.92 9.26
CA ARG A 336 22.37 -5.11 10.12
C ARG A 336 21.05 -4.70 9.47
N GLU A 337 21.07 -3.77 8.50
CA GLU A 337 19.86 -3.27 7.84
C GLU A 337 19.47 -4.10 6.60
N ALA A 338 20.33 -5.05 6.19
CA ALA A 338 20.09 -5.87 5.01
C ALA A 338 18.80 -6.69 5.14
N GLN A 339 18.54 -7.23 6.34
CA GLN A 339 17.32 -8.00 6.61
C GLN A 339 16.06 -7.14 6.50
N PHE A 340 16.08 -5.91 7.02
CA PHE A 340 14.95 -5.01 6.93
C PHE A 340 14.67 -4.58 5.49
N LYS A 341 15.71 -4.26 4.71
CA LYS A 341 15.57 -3.97 3.28
C LYS A 341 14.97 -5.14 2.51
N GLU A 342 15.43 -6.36 2.79
CA GLU A 342 14.92 -7.55 2.12
C GLU A 342 13.47 -7.86 2.52
N ALA A 343 13.12 -7.64 3.78
CA ALA A 343 11.73 -7.70 4.24
C ALA A 343 10.84 -6.69 3.50
N LEU A 344 11.29 -5.44 3.30
CA LEU A 344 10.55 -4.43 2.52
C LEU A 344 10.36 -4.85 1.06
N ARG A 345 11.40 -5.43 0.45
CA ARG A 345 11.33 -5.91 -0.94
C ARG A 345 10.28 -7.00 -1.14
N ARG A 346 10.03 -7.82 -0.13
CA ARG A 346 9.03 -8.91 -0.18
C ARG A 346 7.59 -8.42 -0.05
N VAL A 347 7.38 -7.17 0.36
CA VAL A 347 6.04 -6.56 0.43
C VAL A 347 5.50 -6.24 -0.97
N ILE A 348 6.38 -6.04 -1.95
CA ILE A 348 6.01 -5.64 -3.33
C ILE A 348 6.65 -6.60 -4.35
N THR A 349 6.24 -6.50 -5.62
CA THR A 349 6.77 -7.40 -6.65
C THR A 349 8.23 -7.05 -7.01
N PRO A 350 9.01 -8.00 -7.54
CA PRO A 350 10.38 -7.73 -8.04
C PRO A 350 10.45 -6.61 -9.08
N GLU A 351 9.39 -6.45 -9.89
CA GLU A 351 9.25 -5.34 -10.83
C GLU A 351 9.24 -3.99 -10.11
N GLU A 352 8.38 -3.85 -9.11
CA GLU A 352 8.24 -2.62 -8.34
C GLU A 352 9.49 -2.30 -7.53
N VAL A 353 10.17 -3.32 -6.97
CA VAL A 353 11.46 -3.14 -6.29
C VAL A 353 12.49 -2.51 -7.22
N TRP A 354 12.59 -3.01 -8.46
CA TRP A 354 13.56 -2.49 -9.42
C TRP A 354 13.21 -1.07 -9.86
N TRP A 355 11.93 -0.79 -10.13
CA TRP A 355 11.46 0.55 -10.49
C TRP A 355 11.63 1.56 -9.36
N ALA A 356 11.37 1.18 -8.11
CA ALA A 356 11.67 2.01 -6.95
C ALA A 356 13.18 2.31 -6.87
N GLY A 357 14.02 1.31 -7.13
CA GLY A 357 15.46 1.47 -7.26
C GLY A 357 15.87 2.45 -8.37
N TYR A 358 15.29 2.32 -9.56
CA TYR A 358 15.50 3.20 -10.71
C TYR A 358 15.10 4.64 -10.40
N LEU A 359 13.87 4.87 -9.93
CA LEU A 359 13.35 6.18 -9.57
C LEU A 359 14.16 6.83 -8.45
N GLY A 360 14.63 6.06 -7.47
CA GLY A 360 15.57 6.55 -6.47
C GLY A 360 16.87 7.09 -7.11
N ARG A 361 17.45 6.39 -8.10
CA ARG A 361 18.65 6.89 -8.80
C ARG A 361 18.37 8.08 -9.70
N VAL A 362 17.20 8.16 -10.32
CA VAL A 362 16.77 9.36 -11.04
C VAL A 362 16.62 10.53 -10.07
N GLY A 363 15.99 10.32 -8.91
CA GLY A 363 15.90 11.32 -7.85
C GLY A 363 17.27 11.77 -7.36
N TYR A 364 18.24 10.85 -7.27
CA TYR A 364 19.63 11.21 -6.98
C TYR A 364 20.18 12.15 -8.05
N LEU A 365 20.06 11.81 -9.34
CA LEU A 365 20.48 12.66 -10.45
C LEU A 365 19.83 14.05 -10.40
N ILE A 366 18.51 14.12 -10.18
CA ILE A 366 17.76 15.38 -10.04
C ILE A 366 18.30 16.22 -8.89
N SER A 367 18.54 15.62 -7.72
CA SER A 367 19.10 16.34 -6.57
C SER A 367 20.53 16.86 -6.80
N ARG A 368 21.29 16.24 -7.70
CA ARG A 368 22.62 16.73 -8.11
C ARG A 368 22.52 17.89 -9.10
N LEU A 369 21.50 17.87 -9.96
CA LEU A 369 21.18 18.95 -10.89
C LEU A 369 20.63 20.18 -10.17
N TYR A 370 19.81 19.97 -9.14
CA TYR A 370 19.13 21.00 -8.35
C TYR A 370 19.34 20.78 -6.85
N PRO A 371 20.54 21.06 -6.31
CA PRO A 371 20.86 20.76 -4.90
C PRO A 371 19.97 21.47 -3.87
N SER A 372 19.47 22.66 -4.21
CA SER A 372 18.57 23.45 -3.35
C SER A 372 17.09 23.10 -3.52
N GLY A 373 16.74 22.18 -4.42
CA GLY A 373 15.33 21.90 -4.77
C GLY A 373 14.64 23.04 -5.52
N ARG A 374 15.41 24.00 -6.06
CA ARG A 374 14.90 25.10 -6.89
C ARG A 374 15.19 24.85 -8.37
N VAL A 375 14.15 24.96 -9.19
CA VAL A 375 14.19 24.85 -10.65
C VAL A 375 13.71 26.19 -11.22
N ASP A 376 14.53 26.81 -12.06
CA ASP A 376 14.09 27.95 -12.88
C ASP A 376 13.43 27.41 -14.14
N GLU A 377 12.09 27.41 -14.16
CA GLU A 377 11.30 26.90 -15.29
C GLU A 377 11.41 27.79 -16.54
N SER A 378 11.78 29.06 -16.38
CA SER A 378 12.02 29.95 -17.53
C SER A 378 13.35 29.64 -18.23
N LYS A 379 14.27 28.96 -17.54
CA LYS A 379 15.61 28.58 -18.00
C LYS A 379 15.96 27.18 -17.49
N PRO A 380 15.27 26.13 -17.95
CA PRO A 380 15.48 24.78 -17.47
C PRO A 380 16.93 24.34 -17.75
N ARG A 381 17.61 23.77 -16.76
CA ARG A 381 18.98 23.24 -16.96
C ARG A 381 18.98 22.01 -17.85
N VAL A 382 17.92 21.20 -17.74
CA VAL A 382 17.71 19.97 -18.49
C VAL A 382 16.23 19.74 -18.77
N ILE A 383 15.95 19.05 -19.86
CA ILE A 383 14.69 18.33 -20.09
C ILE A 383 14.98 16.83 -20.02
N LEU A 384 14.09 16.07 -19.40
CA LEU A 384 14.15 14.60 -19.40
C LEU A 384 13.10 14.07 -20.37
N SER A 385 13.43 13.00 -21.08
CA SER A 385 12.46 12.20 -21.83
C SER A 385 12.87 10.74 -21.80
N SER A 386 11.90 9.84 -21.83
CA SER A 386 12.18 8.41 -21.75
C SER A 386 11.35 7.60 -22.74
N GLN A 387 11.91 6.49 -23.17
CA GLN A 387 11.27 5.57 -24.11
C GLN A 387 11.70 4.13 -23.84
N TRP A 388 10.84 3.20 -24.20
CA TRP A 388 11.23 1.80 -24.37
C TRP A 388 12.24 1.66 -25.51
N ALA A 389 13.21 0.77 -25.34
CA ALA A 389 14.21 0.44 -26.34
C ALA A 389 14.47 -1.06 -26.37
N TRP A 390 14.70 -1.61 -27.56
CA TRP A 390 14.92 -3.04 -27.82
C TRP A 390 16.34 -3.35 -28.32
N ASP A 391 17.14 -2.31 -28.54
CA ASP A 391 18.47 -2.35 -29.13
C ASP A 391 19.57 -2.03 -28.10
N LEU A 392 19.33 -2.29 -26.82
CA LEU A 392 20.26 -1.99 -25.74
C LEU A 392 21.34 -3.08 -25.55
N GLY A 393 22.38 -2.72 -24.79
CA GLY A 393 23.51 -3.59 -24.49
C GLY A 393 24.53 -3.70 -25.63
N ARG A 394 25.66 -4.40 -25.38
CA ARG A 394 26.78 -4.48 -26.33
C ARG A 394 26.39 -5.11 -27.68
N LYS A 395 25.48 -6.10 -27.65
CA LYS A 395 25.00 -6.81 -28.85
C LYS A 395 23.73 -6.20 -29.48
N ARG A 396 23.20 -5.10 -28.93
CA ARG A 396 21.93 -4.46 -29.36
C ARG A 396 20.74 -5.43 -29.46
N GLN A 397 20.59 -6.30 -28.48
CA GLN A 397 19.57 -7.37 -28.42
C GLN A 397 18.87 -7.40 -27.06
N ARG A 398 18.92 -6.29 -26.31
CA ARG A 398 18.36 -6.23 -24.96
C ARG A 398 17.36 -5.12 -24.88
N GLU A 399 16.29 -5.41 -24.16
CA GLU A 399 15.21 -4.48 -23.91
C GLU A 399 15.44 -3.69 -22.63
N GLY A 400 14.82 -2.51 -22.56
CA GLY A 400 14.72 -1.73 -21.35
C GLY A 400 14.41 -0.26 -21.60
N VAL A 401 14.92 0.60 -20.73
CA VAL A 401 14.64 2.03 -20.72
C VAL A 401 15.80 2.81 -21.32
N LYS A 402 15.50 3.69 -22.27
CA LYS A 402 16.40 4.75 -22.72
C LYS A 402 15.90 6.08 -22.12
N LEU A 403 16.72 6.70 -21.27
CA LEU A 403 16.47 8.02 -20.69
C LEU A 403 17.38 9.03 -21.38
N THR A 404 16.79 10.06 -21.98
CA THR A 404 17.49 11.17 -22.62
C THR A 404 17.48 12.37 -21.68
N ILE A 405 18.66 12.97 -21.51
CA ILE A 405 18.87 14.23 -20.78
C ILE A 405 19.27 15.26 -21.81
N SER A 406 18.34 16.14 -22.14
CA SER A 406 18.56 17.24 -23.08
C SER A 406 19.07 18.45 -22.33
N VAL A 407 20.27 18.91 -22.66
CA VAL A 407 20.86 20.14 -22.12
C VAL A 407 20.79 21.24 -23.18
N GLN A 408 20.53 22.47 -22.74
CA GLN A 408 20.52 23.63 -23.65
C GLN A 408 21.86 23.76 -24.35
N LYS A 409 21.82 23.83 -25.68
CA LYS A 409 22.98 24.17 -26.48
C LYS A 409 23.34 25.63 -26.26
N VAL A 410 24.47 25.88 -25.57
CA VAL A 410 25.00 27.22 -25.33
C VAL A 410 26.37 27.38 -26.00
N LYS A 411 26.65 28.56 -26.57
CA LYS A 411 27.96 28.87 -27.20
C LYS A 411 29.12 28.79 -26.20
N HIS A 412 28.86 29.08 -24.93
CA HIS A 412 29.82 28.98 -23.85
C HIS A 412 29.15 28.32 -22.63
N ASP A 413 29.60 27.11 -22.27
CA ASP A 413 29.14 26.37 -21.09
C ASP A 413 30.24 26.39 -20.01
N PRO A 414 30.33 27.47 -19.19
CA PRO A 414 31.33 27.56 -18.13
C PRO A 414 31.14 26.46 -17.07
N ALA A 415 29.92 25.96 -16.88
CA ALA A 415 29.61 24.89 -15.93
C ALA A 415 30.01 23.49 -16.45
N LYS A 416 30.28 23.36 -17.75
CA LYS A 416 30.54 22.08 -18.43
C LYS A 416 29.50 21.02 -18.04
N LEU A 417 28.22 21.40 -18.04
CA LEU A 417 27.11 20.63 -17.47
C LEU A 417 27.06 19.22 -18.03
N LYS A 418 27.24 19.06 -19.35
CA LYS A 418 27.31 17.74 -19.99
C LYS A 418 28.43 16.87 -19.45
N LYS A 419 29.59 17.46 -19.14
CA LYS A 419 30.73 16.74 -18.53
C LYS A 419 30.43 16.40 -17.07
N ALA A 420 29.88 17.35 -16.31
CA ALA A 420 29.50 17.16 -14.91
C ALA A 420 28.45 16.05 -14.73
N LEU A 421 27.53 15.91 -15.69
CA LEU A 421 26.51 14.88 -15.67
C LEU A 421 27.03 13.46 -15.89
N ARG A 422 28.20 13.28 -16.52
CA ARG A 422 28.69 11.94 -16.93
C ARG A 422 28.81 10.96 -15.76
N ASP A 423 29.27 11.41 -14.61
CA ASP A 423 29.47 10.52 -13.45
C ASP A 423 28.15 10.18 -12.76
N HIS A 424 27.19 11.13 -12.75
CA HIS A 424 25.84 10.90 -12.24
C HIS A 424 25.02 10.00 -13.16
N VAL A 425 25.20 10.13 -14.48
CA VAL A 425 24.59 9.25 -15.50
C VAL A 425 24.95 7.78 -15.27
N LYS A 426 26.24 7.49 -15.02
CA LYS A 426 26.71 6.12 -14.76
C LYS A 426 26.05 5.50 -13.52
N ILE A 427 25.64 6.30 -12.55
CA ILE A 427 24.97 5.82 -11.33
C ILE A 427 23.58 5.28 -11.66
N VAL A 428 22.82 5.97 -12.51
CA VAL A 428 21.50 5.49 -12.95
C VAL A 428 21.64 4.26 -13.84
N GLU A 429 22.57 4.25 -14.80
CA GLU A 429 22.81 3.10 -15.69
C GLU A 429 23.23 1.82 -14.94
N LYS A 430 23.85 1.95 -13.75
CA LYS A 430 24.20 0.79 -12.93
C LYS A 430 22.97 -0.03 -12.55
N VAL A 431 21.79 0.58 -12.38
CA VAL A 431 20.54 -0.16 -12.05
C VAL A 431 20.20 -1.18 -13.15
N GLY A 432 20.57 -0.89 -14.41
CA GLY A 432 20.35 -1.79 -15.54
C GLY A 432 21.40 -2.90 -15.74
N LYS A 433 22.35 -3.05 -14.82
CA LYS A 433 23.35 -4.14 -14.87
C LYS A 433 22.74 -5.43 -14.29
N LYS A 434 22.98 -6.57 -14.93
CA LYS A 434 22.44 -7.88 -14.53
C LYS A 434 22.71 -8.23 -13.06
N LYS A 435 23.88 -7.88 -12.54
CA LYS A 435 24.24 -8.11 -11.13
C LYS A 435 23.40 -7.32 -10.12
N ASN A 436 22.67 -6.30 -10.59
CA ASN A 436 21.81 -5.44 -9.79
C ASN A 436 20.32 -5.72 -10.06
N TRP A 437 20.00 -6.77 -10.84
CA TRP A 437 18.62 -7.23 -11.03
C TRP A 437 18.12 -7.90 -9.75
N ILE A 438 16.80 -7.82 -9.52
CA ILE A 438 16.15 -8.30 -8.31
C ILE A 438 16.01 -9.83 -8.41
N GLY A 439 16.67 -10.55 -7.51
CA GLY A 439 16.82 -12.01 -7.62
C GLY A 439 18.07 -12.45 -8.41
N GLY A 440 18.99 -11.53 -8.73
CA GLY A 440 20.24 -11.85 -9.40
C GLY A 440 20.16 -11.85 -10.94
N PRO A 441 21.16 -12.42 -11.65
CA PRO A 441 21.28 -12.32 -13.11
C PRO A 441 20.12 -12.91 -13.94
N ASP A 442 19.35 -13.81 -13.34
CA ASP A 442 18.18 -14.48 -13.91
C ASP A 442 16.86 -13.97 -13.28
N GLY A 443 16.97 -12.99 -12.38
CA GLY A 443 15.83 -12.34 -11.75
C GLY A 443 15.25 -11.19 -12.59
N TRP A 444 14.45 -10.36 -11.94
CA TRP A 444 13.74 -9.26 -12.58
C TRP A 444 14.62 -8.02 -12.76
N GLY A 445 14.71 -7.53 -13.98
CA GLY A 445 15.35 -6.26 -14.29
C GLY A 445 15.48 -6.06 -15.79
N MET A 446 15.85 -4.85 -16.18
CA MET A 446 16.03 -4.50 -17.59
C MET A 446 17.27 -3.65 -17.81
N LYS A 447 17.62 -3.39 -19.07
CA LYS A 447 18.71 -2.46 -19.39
C LYS A 447 18.27 -1.02 -19.17
N VAL A 448 19.22 -0.19 -18.76
CA VAL A 448 19.03 1.26 -18.67
C VAL A 448 20.17 1.88 -19.45
N LYS A 449 19.83 2.75 -20.40
CA LYS A 449 20.79 3.55 -21.16
C LYS A 449 20.44 5.02 -20.97
N LEU A 450 21.41 5.81 -20.56
CA LEU A 450 21.25 7.25 -20.45
C LEU A 450 22.01 7.92 -21.59
N VAL A 451 21.37 8.90 -22.23
CA VAL A 451 21.97 9.68 -23.32
C VAL A 451 21.89 11.14 -22.96
N VAL A 452 23.03 11.85 -22.98
CA VAL A 452 23.05 13.31 -22.80
C VAL A 452 23.20 13.95 -24.18
N VAL A 453 22.19 14.71 -24.60
CA VAL A 453 22.15 15.40 -25.91
C VAL A 453 22.17 16.91 -25.69
N GLU A 454 22.80 17.63 -26.62
CA GLU A 454 22.75 19.09 -26.68
C GLU A 454 21.77 19.49 -27.77
N GLU A 455 20.67 20.14 -27.38
CA GLU A 455 19.64 20.61 -28.30
C GLU A 455 19.07 21.95 -27.81
N ASP A 456 18.30 22.62 -28.66
CA ASP A 456 17.63 23.85 -28.27
C ASP A 456 16.36 23.47 -27.50
N ILE A 457 16.40 23.63 -26.19
CA ILE A 457 15.31 23.24 -25.28
C ILE A 457 14.47 24.45 -24.81
N MET A 458 14.80 25.65 -25.29
CA MET A 458 14.13 26.91 -24.96
C MET A 458 13.21 27.43 -26.07
N THR A 459 13.05 26.68 -27.16
CA THR A 459 12.19 26.99 -28.31
C THR A 459 10.80 26.39 -28.21
#